data_AF-A0A084VIF9-F1
#
_entry.id   AF-A0A084VIF9-F1
#
_cell.length_a   1.000
_cell.length_b   1.000
_cell.length_c   1.000
_cell.angle_alpha   90.00
_cell.angle_beta   90.00
_cell.angle_gamma   90.00
#
_symmetry.space_group_name_H-M   'P 1'
#
loop_
_entity.id
_entity.type
_entity.pdbx_description
1 polymer ?
#
loop_
_entity_poly.entity_id
_entity_poly.type
_entity_poly.pdbx_seq_one_letter_code
_entity_poly.pdbx_strand_id
1 'polypeptide(L)'
;MTNVRWQMGSRQRAAAVILAVLSCVLLAPAPSAAFAHSVFKALAIGTSTQSVTSSTLTWEKFSGVEDHLQNAVRVAEPEKDSKEHVENDHVPPPSYVCRVLIEGMHTAGQTVKDESGTICTVAAQQAEVERHHAFEILINMGGGGRLIWQSWDRYHAGIFGGAVSSGTGKSNDYYVARVRPGHGAHQQHHHHGHNSYVVGNFDPSISLSGRIFAPLPDSKMSTIHEQGEILVEIEPVKYELHQIKLSKVKTIVKKNATVLGSTILSNTDDKTSQAETVITYDYKKEIYWGKHQGVVQGLNTKVFDSRAPQSTNVTWGMKNSERRFETKAVNTVLEPGTAINVTLFGNYTEMEAPYTATLKAYYDDNSDPVSRKITTTMVSRDMEDVKIEFSPVYWIENGTLVPTTTTTTTTTTTTTTTTTTTTSTTEATTSLRPVPINSTPTEGGNVIDEDGMSNEIGHAPSTSRDMKDIQSGPKADINKHADHSQPSAGVRTSAFTQPMSSLWLLLAVMLLFQRC
;
A
#
# COMPACT_ATOMS: atom_id res chain seq x y z
N MET A 1 56.36 40.93 30.14
CA MET A 1 55.06 40.24 30.14
C MET A 1 54.83 39.67 28.74
N THR A 2 54.92 38.36 28.63
CA THR A 2 55.14 37.62 27.38
C THR A 2 53.82 37.36 26.64
N ASN A 3 53.72 37.85 25.41
CA ASN A 3 52.65 37.52 24.47
C ASN A 3 52.94 36.15 23.83
N VAL A 4 52.16 35.14 24.20
CA VAL A 4 52.21 33.81 23.58
C VAL A 4 51.24 33.78 22.40
N ARG A 5 51.78 33.82 21.19
CA ARG A 5 51.04 33.72 19.93
C ARG A 5 50.95 32.24 19.54
N TRP A 6 49.79 31.61 19.79
CA TRP A 6 49.53 30.23 19.38
C TRP A 6 49.34 30.14 17.87
N GLN A 7 50.34 29.59 17.16
CA GLN A 7 50.15 29.11 15.78
C GLN A 7 49.48 27.74 15.83
N MET A 8 48.15 27.70 15.70
CA MET A 8 47.44 26.45 15.38
C MET A 8 47.79 26.03 13.95
N GLY A 9 48.41 24.86 13.81
CA GLY A 9 48.80 24.27 12.52
C GLY A 9 47.59 24.03 11.61
N SER A 10 47.77 24.20 10.30
CA SER A 10 46.67 24.19 9.31
C SER A 10 45.82 22.90 9.30
N ARG A 11 46.33 21.79 9.83
CA ARG A 11 45.56 20.54 10.01
C ARG A 11 44.42 20.64 11.03
N GLN A 12 44.55 21.46 12.06
CA GLN A 12 43.48 21.65 13.06
C GLN A 12 42.31 22.49 12.51
N ARG A 13 42.57 23.42 11.58
CA ARG A 13 41.51 24.22 10.95
C ARG A 13 40.63 23.38 10.03
N ALA A 14 41.20 22.43 9.29
CA ALA A 14 40.43 21.52 8.45
C ALA A 14 39.51 20.60 9.29
N ALA A 15 40.03 20.07 10.41
CA ALA A 15 39.24 19.23 11.31
C ALA A 15 38.06 20.00 11.94
N ALA A 16 38.29 21.26 12.35
CA ALA A 16 37.23 22.10 12.93
C ALA A 16 36.13 22.45 11.92
N VAL A 17 36.48 22.71 10.66
CA VAL A 17 35.49 22.97 9.60
C VAL A 17 34.69 21.71 9.27
N ILE A 18 35.33 20.54 9.20
CA ILE A 18 34.64 19.27 8.95
C ILE A 18 33.66 18.95 10.10
N LEU A 19 34.06 19.18 11.36
CA LEU A 19 33.19 19.00 12.54
C LEU A 19 32.02 19.98 12.55
N ALA A 20 32.24 21.25 12.16
CA ALA A 20 31.16 22.24 12.07
C ALA A 20 30.16 21.90 10.95
N VAL A 21 30.63 21.43 9.79
CA VAL A 21 29.76 20.99 8.69
C VAL A 21 29.01 19.71 9.05
N LEU A 22 29.66 18.71 9.68
CA LEU A 22 28.97 17.52 10.17
C LEU A 22 27.92 17.88 11.24
N SER A 23 28.23 18.81 12.13
CA SER A 23 27.29 19.27 13.16
C SER A 23 26.09 20.01 12.54
N CYS A 24 26.28 20.85 11.52
CA CYS A 24 25.18 21.48 10.80
C CYS A 24 24.32 20.49 10.00
N VAL A 25 24.91 19.43 9.44
CA VAL A 25 24.15 18.38 8.73
C VAL A 25 23.36 17.50 9.71
N LEU A 26 23.88 17.26 10.92
CA LEU A 26 23.19 16.53 11.99
C LEU A 26 22.12 17.36 12.72
N LEU A 27 22.20 18.69 12.67
CA LEU A 27 21.21 19.62 13.23
C LEU A 27 20.14 20.06 12.23
N ALA A 28 20.18 19.58 10.98
CA ALA A 28 19.06 19.76 10.07
C ALA A 28 17.83 19.11 10.71
N PRO A 29 16.75 19.87 10.98
CA PRO A 29 15.55 19.31 11.59
C PRO A 29 15.08 18.16 10.71
N ALA A 30 15.07 16.95 11.26
CA ALA A 30 14.42 15.83 10.60
C ALA A 30 13.01 16.31 10.25
N PRO A 31 12.52 16.09 9.01
CA PRO A 31 11.17 16.50 8.65
C PRO A 31 10.23 15.88 9.68
N SER A 32 9.66 16.73 10.54
CA SER A 32 8.75 16.29 11.59
C SER A 32 7.57 15.70 10.84
N ALA A 33 7.47 14.37 10.82
CA ALA A 33 6.36 13.68 10.20
C ALA A 33 5.09 14.26 10.84
N ALA A 34 4.29 14.98 10.05
CA ALA A 34 3.03 15.51 10.53
C ALA A 34 2.22 14.33 11.09
N PHE A 35 1.65 14.51 12.28
CA PHE A 35 0.77 13.49 12.85
C PHE A 35 -0.46 13.37 11.94
N ALA A 36 -0.50 12.27 11.20
CA ALA A 36 -1.59 11.93 10.29
C ALA A 36 -2.57 11.01 11.00
N HIS A 37 -3.85 11.36 10.98
CA HIS A 37 -4.94 10.54 11.48
C HIS A 37 -5.68 9.87 10.32
N SER A 38 -6.08 8.62 10.54
CA SER A 38 -6.87 7.86 9.58
C SER A 38 -8.23 8.53 9.35
N VAL A 39 -8.66 8.58 8.09
CA VAL A 39 -10.03 8.97 7.72
C VAL A 39 -10.89 7.72 7.71
N PHE A 40 -12.13 7.85 8.19
CA PHE A 40 -13.12 6.80 8.15
C PHE A 40 -14.20 7.14 7.13
N LYS A 41 -14.86 6.11 6.60
CA LYS A 41 -15.98 6.25 5.68
C LYS A 41 -17.07 5.23 5.97
N ALA A 42 -18.30 5.56 5.57
CA ALA A 42 -19.41 4.63 5.68
C ALA A 42 -19.30 3.51 4.64
N LEU A 43 -19.40 2.26 5.06
CA LEU A 43 -19.62 1.09 4.23
C LEU A 43 -21.09 0.71 4.36
N ALA A 44 -21.83 0.78 3.26
CA ALA A 44 -23.23 0.37 3.23
C ALA A 44 -23.33 -1.15 2.98
N ILE A 45 -23.90 -1.90 3.92
CA ILE A 45 -24.16 -3.34 3.81
C ILE A 45 -25.66 -3.56 4.04
N GLY A 46 -26.42 -3.68 2.96
CA GLY A 46 -27.89 -3.73 3.03
C GLY A 46 -28.45 -2.44 3.63
N THR A 47 -29.18 -2.56 4.74
CA THR A 47 -29.72 -1.42 5.50
C THR A 47 -28.79 -0.95 6.62
N SER A 48 -27.68 -1.66 6.86
CA SER A 48 -26.72 -1.33 7.91
C SER A 48 -25.55 -0.53 7.35
N THR A 49 -24.98 0.34 8.18
CA THR A 49 -23.78 1.11 7.85
C THR A 49 -22.68 0.79 8.86
N GLN A 50 -21.48 0.54 8.36
CA GLN A 50 -20.31 0.28 9.17
C GLN A 50 -19.22 1.29 8.82
N SER A 51 -18.47 1.77 9.80
CA SER A 51 -17.30 2.60 9.51
C SER A 51 -16.10 1.75 9.07
N VAL A 52 -15.45 2.14 7.97
CA VAL A 52 -14.21 1.55 7.46
C VAL A 52 -13.14 2.60 7.22
N THR A 53 -11.88 2.22 7.37
CA THR A 53 -10.75 3.14 7.18
C THR A 53 -10.48 3.40 5.69
N SER A 54 -10.37 4.66 5.31
CA SER A 54 -9.90 5.07 3.99
C SER A 54 -8.39 4.83 3.86
N SER A 55 -7.98 4.31 2.70
CA SER A 55 -6.56 4.19 2.34
C SER A 55 -6.06 5.33 1.46
N THR A 56 -6.96 6.24 1.04
CA THR A 56 -6.67 7.36 0.14
C THR A 56 -6.82 8.72 0.79
N LEU A 57 -7.49 8.81 1.95
CA LEU A 57 -7.71 10.05 2.67
C LEU A 57 -7.02 10.00 4.05
N THR A 58 -6.53 11.15 4.49
CA THR A 58 -6.01 11.32 5.85
C THR A 58 -6.32 12.73 6.37
N TRP A 59 -6.44 12.84 7.70
CA TRP A 59 -6.50 14.13 8.38
C TRP A 59 -5.11 14.50 8.87
N GLU A 60 -4.59 15.64 8.45
CA GLU A 60 -3.26 16.10 8.85
C GLU A 60 -3.33 17.47 9.54
N LYS A 61 -2.58 17.64 10.63
CA LYS A 61 -2.49 18.94 11.31
C LYS A 61 -1.90 19.99 10.39
N PHE A 62 -2.61 21.10 10.19
CA PHE A 62 -2.13 22.15 9.31
C PHE A 62 -0.87 22.82 9.86
N SER A 63 0.16 22.92 9.01
CA SER A 63 1.47 23.48 9.37
C SER A 63 1.61 24.98 9.08
N GLY A 64 0.64 25.61 8.41
CA GLY A 64 0.75 26.98 7.92
C GLY A 64 1.45 27.12 6.55
N VAL A 65 2.00 26.02 6.02
CA VAL A 65 2.72 26.01 4.74
C VAL A 65 1.75 25.68 3.60
N GLU A 66 1.74 26.50 2.55
CA GLU A 66 0.84 26.36 1.39
C GLU A 66 1.04 25.02 0.65
N ASP A 67 2.26 24.49 0.62
CA ASP A 67 2.56 23.18 0.00
C ASP A 67 1.75 22.05 0.63
N HIS A 68 1.34 22.20 1.90
CA HIS A 68 0.46 21.25 2.58
C HIS A 68 -0.93 21.16 1.92
N LEU A 69 -1.35 22.22 1.23
CA LEU A 69 -2.65 22.34 0.57
C LEU A 69 -2.68 21.79 -0.86
N GLN A 70 -1.54 21.34 -1.41
CA GLN A 70 -1.48 20.85 -2.79
C GLN A 70 -2.45 19.68 -3.05
N ASN A 71 -2.62 18.81 -2.07
CA ASN A 71 -3.50 17.63 -2.12
C ASN A 71 -4.72 17.77 -1.19
N ALA A 72 -4.96 18.96 -0.63
CA ALA A 72 -6.09 19.18 0.26
C ALA A 72 -7.42 19.15 -0.52
N VAL A 73 -8.44 18.58 0.11
CA VAL A 73 -9.78 18.45 -0.49
C VAL A 73 -10.43 19.82 -0.57
N ARG A 74 -10.72 20.27 -1.80
CA ARG A 74 -11.34 21.57 -2.05
C ARG A 74 -12.83 21.55 -1.75
N VAL A 75 -13.34 22.67 -1.22
CA VAL A 75 -14.76 22.84 -0.95
C VAL A 75 -15.58 22.92 -2.22
N ALA A 76 -15.06 23.53 -3.29
CA ALA A 76 -15.68 23.61 -4.60
C ALA A 76 -14.63 23.49 -5.70
N GLU A 77 -15.00 22.86 -6.82
CA GLU A 77 -14.17 22.89 -8.02
C GLU A 77 -14.41 24.20 -8.77
N PRO A 78 -13.36 24.86 -9.30
CA PRO A 78 -13.55 26.01 -10.17
C PRO A 78 -14.29 25.56 -11.43
N GLU A 79 -15.42 26.21 -11.75
CA GLU A 79 -16.15 25.94 -13.00
C GLU A 79 -15.21 26.17 -14.19
N LYS A 80 -14.92 25.12 -14.95
CA LYS A 80 -13.95 25.16 -16.06
C LYS A 80 -14.46 25.92 -17.29
N ASP A 81 -15.76 26.21 -17.36
CA ASP A 81 -16.43 26.70 -18.58
C ASP A 81 -16.93 28.15 -18.51
N SER A 82 -16.72 28.87 -17.40
CA SER A 82 -17.09 30.29 -17.33
C SER A 82 -16.02 31.14 -18.05
N LYS A 83 -16.15 31.25 -19.38
CA LYS A 83 -15.37 32.16 -20.24
C LYS A 83 -15.54 33.66 -19.92
N GLU A 84 -16.18 34.01 -18.81
CA GLU A 84 -16.60 35.37 -18.45
C GLU A 84 -15.67 36.10 -17.46
N HIS A 85 -14.52 35.54 -17.08
CA HIS A 85 -13.59 36.19 -16.16
C HIS A 85 -12.25 36.53 -16.81
N VAL A 86 -12.21 37.69 -17.48
CA VAL A 86 -10.95 38.32 -17.94
C VAL A 86 -10.71 39.70 -17.32
N GLU A 87 -11.63 40.27 -16.51
CA GLU A 87 -11.44 41.68 -16.07
C GLU A 87 -11.71 42.01 -14.60
N ASN A 88 -11.84 41.03 -13.69
CA ASN A 88 -11.94 41.34 -12.25
C ASN A 88 -10.89 40.58 -11.44
N ASP A 89 -9.85 41.30 -11.01
CA ASP A 89 -8.57 40.83 -10.44
C ASP A 89 -8.65 40.13 -9.06
N HIS A 90 -9.83 39.74 -8.58
CA HIS A 90 -9.99 39.20 -7.22
C HIS A 90 -10.72 37.86 -7.23
N VAL A 91 -10.10 36.83 -7.84
CA VAL A 91 -10.56 35.45 -7.64
C VAL A 91 -10.34 35.10 -6.16
N PRO A 92 -11.40 34.79 -5.39
CA PRO A 92 -11.25 34.45 -3.99
C PRO A 92 -10.34 33.22 -3.84
N PRO A 93 -9.49 33.17 -2.79
CA PRO A 93 -8.59 32.05 -2.58
C PRO A 93 -9.38 30.74 -2.41
N PRO A 94 -8.84 29.60 -2.85
CA PRO A 94 -9.53 28.32 -2.69
C PRO A 94 -9.72 27.98 -1.21
N SER A 95 -10.93 27.53 -0.86
CA SER A 95 -11.23 26.96 0.46
C SER A 95 -11.07 25.44 0.44
N TYR A 96 -10.65 24.89 1.57
CA TYR A 96 -10.38 23.48 1.77
C TYR A 96 -11.17 22.92 2.96
N VAL A 97 -11.45 21.62 2.94
CA VAL A 97 -12.11 20.92 4.04
C VAL A 97 -11.15 20.81 5.23
N CYS A 98 -11.58 21.30 6.38
CA CYS A 98 -10.86 21.19 7.64
C CYS A 98 -11.74 20.60 8.74
N ARG A 99 -11.14 20.19 9.86
CA ARG A 99 -11.84 19.81 11.08
C ARG A 99 -11.12 20.30 12.33
N VAL A 100 -11.89 20.45 13.41
CA VAL A 100 -11.39 20.73 14.76
C VAL A 100 -12.09 19.84 15.78
N LEU A 101 -11.48 19.68 16.95
CA LEU A 101 -12.06 18.92 18.05
C LEU A 101 -12.80 19.89 19.00
N ILE A 102 -14.13 19.86 18.99
CA ILE A 102 -14.99 20.65 19.88
C ILE A 102 -15.71 19.68 20.81
N GLU A 103 -15.54 19.86 22.13
CA GLU A 103 -16.21 19.04 23.15
C GLU A 103 -16.01 17.51 22.97
N GLY A 104 -14.86 17.11 22.44
CA GLY A 104 -14.53 15.69 22.19
C GLY A 104 -15.12 15.11 20.90
N MET A 105 -15.81 15.91 20.09
CA MET A 105 -16.31 15.55 18.76
C MET A 105 -15.56 16.31 17.67
N HIS A 106 -15.27 15.64 16.56
CA HIS A 106 -14.62 16.29 15.43
C HIS A 106 -15.67 16.96 14.54
N THR A 107 -15.54 18.27 14.38
CA THR A 107 -16.46 19.13 13.63
C THR A 107 -15.76 19.59 12.36
N ALA A 108 -16.30 19.21 11.21
CA ALA A 108 -15.84 19.67 9.90
C ALA A 108 -16.28 21.12 9.61
N GLY A 109 -15.50 21.79 8.77
CA GLY A 109 -15.81 23.09 8.21
C GLY A 109 -14.85 23.43 7.09
N GLN A 110 -14.62 24.72 6.86
CA GLN A 110 -13.81 25.18 5.74
C GLN A 110 -12.72 26.15 6.13
N THR A 111 -11.63 26.12 5.36
CA THR A 111 -10.57 27.10 5.51
C THR A 111 -10.97 28.44 4.90
N VAL A 112 -10.60 29.51 5.62
CA VAL A 112 -10.75 30.89 5.20
C VAL A 112 -9.39 31.56 5.38
N LYS A 113 -8.95 32.31 4.37
CA LYS A 113 -7.72 33.10 4.44
C LYS A 113 -8.07 34.48 4.97
N ASP A 114 -7.46 34.86 6.08
CA ASP A 114 -7.55 36.20 6.66
C ASP A 114 -6.17 36.88 6.69
N GLU A 115 -6.11 38.10 7.24
CA GLU A 115 -4.87 38.88 7.37
C GLU A 115 -3.81 38.19 8.25
N SER A 116 -4.24 37.35 9.19
CA SER A 116 -3.36 36.64 10.14
C SER A 116 -2.93 35.26 9.65
N GLY A 117 -3.57 34.72 8.62
CA GLY A 117 -3.21 33.47 7.97
C GLY A 117 -4.43 32.66 7.53
N THR A 118 -4.24 31.35 7.37
CA THR A 118 -5.33 30.42 7.07
C THR A 118 -5.92 29.90 8.37
N ILE A 119 -7.23 30.06 8.54
CA ILE A 119 -8.00 29.59 9.69
C ILE A 119 -9.07 28.59 9.26
N CYS A 120 -9.51 27.73 10.17
CA CYS A 120 -10.66 26.85 9.97
C CYS A 120 -11.89 27.46 10.64
N THR A 121 -12.96 27.64 9.86
CA THR A 121 -14.26 28.11 10.37
C THR A 121 -15.21 26.92 10.44
N VAL A 122 -15.77 26.67 11.62
CA VAL A 122 -16.65 25.52 11.87
C VAL A 122 -17.91 25.93 12.62
N ALA A 123 -18.95 25.11 12.53
CA ALA A 123 -20.16 25.22 13.34
C ALA A 123 -20.46 23.87 13.96
N ALA A 124 -20.35 23.78 15.29
CA ALA A 124 -20.89 22.65 16.04
C ALA A 124 -22.43 22.74 16.12
N GLN A 125 -23.07 21.62 16.43
CA GLN A 125 -24.52 21.54 16.52
C GLN A 125 -25.09 22.57 17.50
N GLN A 126 -25.95 23.47 17.01
CA GLN A 126 -26.61 24.51 17.81
C GLN A 126 -25.65 25.43 18.59
N ALA A 127 -24.41 25.55 18.15
CA ALA A 127 -23.38 26.39 18.77
C ALA A 127 -23.12 27.68 17.97
N GLU A 128 -22.32 28.58 18.57
CA GLU A 128 -21.74 29.73 17.86
C GLU A 128 -20.74 29.25 16.80
N VAL A 129 -20.58 30.03 15.74
CA VAL A 129 -19.55 29.78 14.72
C VAL A 129 -18.18 30.07 15.32
N GLU A 130 -17.28 29.09 15.29
CA GLU A 130 -15.94 29.21 15.86
C GLU A 130 -14.86 29.30 14.77
N ARG A 131 -13.81 30.07 15.05
CA ARG A 131 -12.64 30.25 14.18
C ARG A 131 -11.40 29.72 14.90
N HIS A 132 -10.69 28.82 14.24
CA HIS A 132 -9.55 28.10 14.83
C HIS A 132 -8.30 28.23 13.97
N HIS A 133 -7.16 28.57 14.60
CA HIS A 133 -5.84 28.55 13.96
C HIS A 133 -5.19 27.17 13.99
N ALA A 134 -5.55 26.34 14.98
CA ALA A 134 -5.07 24.97 15.10
C ALA A 134 -6.16 24.02 14.62
N PHE A 135 -5.94 23.37 13.49
CA PHE A 135 -6.92 22.49 12.86
C PHE A 135 -6.24 21.41 12.02
N GLU A 136 -7.04 20.44 11.60
CA GLU A 136 -6.63 19.39 10.67
C GLU A 136 -7.27 19.62 9.30
N ILE A 137 -6.55 19.27 8.24
CA ILE A 137 -7.01 19.38 6.86
C ILE A 137 -7.21 17.98 6.30
N LEU A 138 -8.27 17.81 5.51
CA LEU A 138 -8.50 16.59 4.78
C LEU A 138 -7.58 16.53 3.55
N ILE A 139 -6.68 15.56 3.52
CA ILE A 139 -5.71 15.37 2.44
C ILE A 139 -6.12 14.15 1.61
N ASN A 140 -6.18 14.34 0.29
CA ASN A 140 -6.32 13.27 -0.70
C ASN A 140 -4.92 12.77 -1.10
N MET A 141 -4.49 11.69 -0.46
CA MET A 141 -3.12 11.18 -0.53
C MET A 141 -2.70 10.85 -1.95
N GLY A 142 -1.76 11.66 -2.47
CA GLY A 142 -1.27 11.52 -3.84
C GLY A 142 -2.39 11.55 -4.90
N GLY A 143 -3.48 12.27 -4.63
CA GLY A 143 -4.67 12.35 -5.49
C GLY A 143 -5.31 11.00 -5.76
N GLY A 144 -5.25 10.08 -4.80
CA GLY A 144 -5.62 8.69 -5.00
C GLY A 144 -7.09 8.36 -4.80
N GLY A 145 -7.77 9.12 -3.97
CA GLY A 145 -9.20 9.01 -3.75
C GLY A 145 -9.96 9.75 -4.83
N ARG A 146 -11.00 9.13 -5.39
CA ARG A 146 -11.96 9.85 -6.21
C ARG A 146 -13.06 10.36 -5.30
N LEU A 147 -13.13 11.68 -5.17
CA LEU A 147 -14.06 12.35 -4.29
C LEU A 147 -15.18 12.97 -5.12
N ILE A 148 -16.42 12.75 -4.69
CA ILE A 148 -17.59 13.41 -5.27
C ILE A 148 -18.39 14.05 -4.16
N TRP A 149 -19.10 15.13 -4.51
CA TRP A 149 -20.11 15.73 -3.67
C TRP A 149 -21.47 15.21 -4.13
N GLN A 150 -22.07 14.34 -3.33
CA GLN A 150 -23.32 13.68 -3.68
C GLN A 150 -24.50 14.41 -3.07
N SER A 151 -25.47 14.79 -3.90
CA SER A 151 -26.68 15.50 -3.46
C SER A 151 -27.45 14.69 -2.43
N TRP A 152 -27.78 15.32 -1.32
CA TRP A 152 -28.53 14.76 -0.20
C TRP A 152 -29.70 15.68 0.16
N ASP A 153 -30.82 15.07 0.52
CA ASP A 153 -31.98 15.77 1.09
C ASP A 153 -32.60 14.96 2.23
N ARG A 154 -33.53 15.58 2.96
CA ARG A 154 -34.27 14.93 4.06
C ARG A 154 -35.11 13.73 3.66
N TYR A 155 -35.29 13.45 2.37
CA TYR A 155 -36.03 12.30 1.87
C TYR A 155 -35.11 11.14 1.49
N HIS A 156 -33.80 11.39 1.42
CA HIS A 156 -32.81 10.35 1.24
C HIS A 156 -32.72 9.46 2.49
N ALA A 157 -32.94 8.17 2.31
CA ALA A 157 -32.89 7.19 3.39
C ALA A 157 -31.43 6.79 3.67
N GLY A 158 -30.94 7.17 4.84
CA GLY A 158 -29.61 6.78 5.33
C GLY A 158 -28.46 7.61 4.75
N ILE A 159 -27.25 7.05 4.82
CA ILE A 159 -26.02 7.69 4.37
C ILE A 159 -25.42 6.93 3.19
N PHE A 160 -24.80 7.67 2.26
CA PHE A 160 -24.10 7.08 1.12
C PHE A 160 -22.96 6.17 1.56
N GLY A 161 -22.82 5.02 0.88
CA GLY A 161 -21.58 4.26 0.91
C GLY A 161 -20.43 5.15 0.41
N GLY A 162 -19.32 5.16 1.13
CA GLY A 162 -18.17 6.02 0.88
C GLY A 162 -18.23 7.39 1.56
N ALA A 163 -19.31 7.74 2.27
CA ALA A 163 -19.41 9.05 2.93
C ALA A 163 -18.26 9.27 3.92
N VAL A 164 -17.56 10.39 3.79
CA VAL A 164 -16.35 10.71 4.55
C VAL A 164 -16.71 11.21 5.94
N SER A 165 -16.23 10.51 6.96
CA SER A 165 -16.42 10.88 8.36
C SER A 165 -15.47 12.00 8.78
N SER A 166 -15.98 12.96 9.54
CA SER A 166 -15.15 13.94 10.25
C SER A 166 -14.49 13.34 11.50
N GLY A 167 -14.95 12.18 11.99
CA GLY A 167 -14.62 11.62 13.30
C GLY A 167 -13.54 10.53 13.30
N THR A 168 -13.72 9.56 14.21
CA THR A 168 -12.79 8.46 14.50
C THR A 168 -13.37 7.07 14.17
N GLY A 169 -14.41 7.02 13.36
CA GLY A 169 -15.13 5.83 12.94
C GLY A 169 -16.17 5.28 13.92
N LYS A 170 -16.72 6.10 14.83
CA LYS A 170 -17.78 5.68 15.75
C LYS A 170 -19.16 5.83 15.09
N SER A 171 -20.17 5.15 15.64
CA SER A 171 -21.55 5.17 15.12
C SER A 171 -22.23 6.55 15.15
N ASN A 172 -21.73 7.47 15.98
CA ASN A 172 -22.29 8.81 16.16
C ASN A 172 -21.35 9.88 15.58
N ASP A 173 -20.46 9.51 14.66
CA ASP A 173 -19.60 10.48 14.02
C ASP A 173 -20.38 11.33 13.02
N TYR A 174 -19.98 12.59 12.91
CA TYR A 174 -20.44 13.45 11.82
C TYR A 174 -19.74 13.07 10.51
N TYR A 175 -20.37 13.46 9.41
CA TYR A 175 -19.85 13.30 8.06
C TYR A 175 -19.66 14.66 7.41
N VAL A 176 -18.67 14.75 6.52
CA VAL A 176 -18.35 15.99 5.82
C VAL A 176 -19.46 16.28 4.81
N ALA A 177 -20.09 17.44 4.96
CA ALA A 177 -21.14 17.90 4.07
C ALA A 177 -20.93 19.37 3.69
N ARG A 178 -21.60 19.82 2.62
CA ARG A 178 -21.61 21.22 2.22
C ARG A 178 -23.03 21.65 1.82
N VAL A 179 -23.32 22.91 2.02
CA VAL A 179 -24.61 23.52 1.65
C VAL A 179 -24.36 24.70 0.73
N ARG A 180 -25.30 24.94 -0.19
CA ARG A 180 -25.35 26.20 -0.93
C ARG A 180 -26.13 27.21 -0.09
N PRO A 181 -25.58 28.38 0.24
CA PRO A 181 -26.36 29.46 0.83
C PRO A 181 -27.57 29.74 -0.08
N GLY A 182 -28.77 29.56 0.45
CA GLY A 182 -29.99 29.77 -0.32
C GLY A 182 -30.05 31.21 -0.82
N HIS A 183 -30.22 31.41 -2.12
CA HIS A 183 -30.71 32.70 -2.63
C HIS A 183 -32.14 32.84 -2.12
N GLY A 184 -32.32 33.58 -1.02
CA GLY A 184 -33.65 33.92 -0.53
C GLY A 184 -34.50 34.45 -1.69
N ALA A 185 -35.73 33.94 -1.80
CA ALA A 185 -36.66 34.15 -2.91
C ALA A 185 -37.07 35.63 -3.18
N HIS A 186 -36.42 36.61 -2.56
CA HIS A 186 -36.79 38.02 -2.62
C HIS A 186 -35.63 39.03 -2.77
N GLN A 187 -34.40 38.61 -3.08
CA GLN A 187 -33.31 39.56 -3.39
C GLN A 187 -32.83 39.39 -4.84
N GLN A 188 -33.62 39.95 -5.75
CA GLN A 188 -33.39 40.04 -7.20
C GLN A 188 -32.43 41.19 -7.60
N HIS A 189 -31.46 41.56 -6.75
CA HIS A 189 -30.55 42.65 -7.06
C HIS A 189 -29.09 42.21 -6.98
N HIS A 190 -28.61 41.75 -8.13
CA HIS A 190 -27.27 42.01 -8.68
C HIS A 190 -26.12 42.17 -7.66
N HIS A 191 -25.78 41.10 -6.95
CA HIS A 191 -24.38 40.89 -6.59
C HIS A 191 -23.94 39.54 -7.14
N HIS A 192 -23.34 39.61 -8.34
CA HIS A 192 -22.49 38.56 -8.89
C HIS A 192 -21.34 38.32 -7.90
N GLY A 193 -21.50 37.32 -7.03
CA GLY A 193 -20.57 37.10 -5.92
C GLY A 193 -20.61 35.67 -5.43
N HIS A 194 -20.27 34.74 -6.33
CA HIS A 194 -19.89 33.35 -6.09
C HIS A 194 -20.94 32.43 -5.43
N ASN A 195 -21.37 31.40 -6.18
CA ASN A 195 -22.04 30.20 -5.68
C ASN A 195 -21.10 29.38 -4.76
N SER A 196 -20.59 29.99 -3.69
CA SER A 196 -19.65 29.36 -2.79
C SER A 196 -20.42 28.45 -1.84
N TYR A 197 -20.16 27.15 -1.96
CA TYR A 197 -20.58 26.19 -0.95
C TYR A 197 -19.94 26.50 0.40
N VAL A 198 -20.65 26.17 1.48
CA VAL A 198 -20.15 26.23 2.85
C VAL A 198 -20.06 24.82 3.42
N VAL A 199 -18.89 24.41 3.90
CA VAL A 199 -18.71 23.10 4.54
C VAL A 199 -19.24 23.10 5.97
N GLY A 200 -19.87 21.99 6.33
CA GLY A 200 -20.38 21.72 7.66
C GLY A 200 -20.43 20.23 7.96
N ASN A 201 -21.28 19.85 8.89
CA ASN A 201 -21.40 18.50 9.44
C ASN A 201 -22.77 17.92 9.13
N PHE A 202 -22.80 16.73 8.53
CA PHE A 202 -23.99 15.91 8.45
C PHE A 202 -24.05 14.97 9.66
N ASP A 203 -25.15 15.06 10.41
CA ASP A 203 -25.46 14.14 11.50
C ASP A 203 -26.61 13.21 11.08
N PRO A 204 -26.35 11.90 10.87
CA PRO A 204 -27.39 10.94 10.54
C PRO A 204 -28.26 10.53 11.73
N SER A 205 -27.85 10.83 12.97
CA SER A 205 -28.54 10.42 14.19
C SER A 205 -29.71 11.34 14.56
N ILE A 206 -29.75 12.54 13.99
CA ILE A 206 -30.81 13.52 14.25
C ILE A 206 -31.92 13.36 13.21
N SER A 207 -33.15 13.17 13.71
CA SER A 207 -34.34 12.92 12.89
C SER A 207 -34.26 11.62 12.06
N LEU A 208 -35.31 11.30 11.30
CA LEU A 208 -35.36 10.04 10.55
C LEU A 208 -34.36 9.97 9.39
N SER A 209 -33.89 11.12 8.88
CA SER A 209 -33.05 11.20 7.69
C SER A 209 -31.74 11.97 7.88
N GLY A 210 -31.52 12.60 9.04
CA GLY A 210 -30.33 13.40 9.31
C GLY A 210 -30.51 14.91 9.08
N ARG A 211 -29.50 15.68 9.49
CA ARG A 211 -29.44 17.15 9.34
C ARG A 211 -28.03 17.62 9.02
N ILE A 212 -27.90 18.72 8.27
CA ILE A 212 -26.62 19.39 8.04
C ILE A 212 -26.53 20.66 8.89
N PHE A 213 -25.41 20.83 9.60
CA PHE A 213 -25.07 22.01 10.39
C PHE A 213 -23.91 22.76 9.73
N ALA A 214 -24.12 24.03 9.36
CA ALA A 214 -23.11 24.81 8.63
C ALA A 214 -22.99 26.27 9.13
N PRO A 215 -21.76 26.84 9.12
CA PRO A 215 -21.48 28.24 9.47
C PRO A 215 -21.74 29.16 8.26
N LEU A 216 -22.99 29.58 8.03
CA LEU A 216 -23.26 30.55 6.97
C LEU A 216 -22.57 31.90 7.27
N PRO A 217 -22.03 32.61 6.25
CA PRO A 217 -21.24 33.83 6.44
C PRO A 217 -21.95 34.93 7.26
N ASP A 218 -23.27 35.08 7.10
CA ASP A 218 -24.06 36.12 7.77
C ASP A 218 -24.62 35.71 9.13
N SER A 219 -24.39 34.46 9.56
CA SER A 219 -24.94 33.92 10.80
C SER A 219 -23.85 33.75 11.85
N LYS A 220 -24.09 34.27 13.05
CA LYS A 220 -23.24 34.00 14.22
C LYS A 220 -23.43 32.59 14.78
N MET A 221 -24.57 31.97 14.51
CA MET A 221 -24.90 30.63 14.99
C MET A 221 -24.90 29.61 13.85
N SER A 222 -24.68 28.35 14.21
CA SER A 222 -24.90 27.22 13.32
C SER A 222 -26.31 27.26 12.72
N THR A 223 -26.39 27.09 11.41
CA THR A 223 -27.68 26.98 10.71
C THR A 223 -27.96 25.52 10.36
N ILE A 224 -29.25 25.14 10.38
CA ILE A 224 -29.70 23.77 10.13
C ILE A 224 -30.27 23.69 8.72
N HIS A 225 -29.83 22.70 7.96
CA HIS A 225 -30.24 22.50 6.58
C HIS A 225 -30.81 21.09 6.37
N GLU A 226 -31.88 21.02 5.57
CA GLU A 226 -32.56 19.78 5.19
C GLU A 226 -32.18 19.28 3.79
N GLN A 227 -31.24 19.97 3.15
CA GLN A 227 -30.70 19.64 1.83
C GLN A 227 -29.26 20.13 1.74
N GLY A 228 -28.46 19.45 0.91
CA GLY A 228 -27.06 19.80 0.69
C GLY A 228 -26.35 18.71 -0.09
N GLU A 229 -25.05 18.58 0.11
CA GLU A 229 -24.24 17.55 -0.52
C GLU A 229 -23.31 16.92 0.51
N ILE A 230 -23.12 15.61 0.44
CA ILE A 230 -22.22 14.85 1.32
C ILE A 230 -20.97 14.49 0.52
N LEU A 231 -19.80 14.63 1.14
CA LEU A 231 -18.53 14.20 0.54
C LEU A 231 -18.44 12.68 0.56
N VAL A 232 -18.28 12.08 -0.61
CA VAL A 232 -18.20 10.63 -0.79
C VAL A 232 -16.90 10.25 -1.49
N GLU A 233 -16.18 9.30 -0.91
CA GLU A 233 -15.03 8.64 -1.52
C GLU A 233 -15.48 7.41 -2.31
N ILE A 234 -15.26 7.42 -3.62
CA ILE A 234 -15.47 6.27 -4.50
C ILE A 234 -14.17 5.47 -4.56
N GLU A 235 -14.22 4.21 -4.15
CA GLU A 235 -13.08 3.30 -4.27
C GLU A 235 -12.99 2.72 -5.68
N PRO A 236 -11.77 2.54 -6.21
CA PRO A 236 -11.60 1.80 -7.45
C PRO A 236 -11.90 0.31 -7.24
N VAL A 237 -12.40 -0.36 -8.29
CA VAL A 237 -12.69 -1.80 -8.29
C VAL A 237 -11.55 -2.64 -8.88
N LYS A 238 -10.70 -2.04 -9.71
CA LYS A 238 -9.53 -2.68 -10.32
C LYS A 238 -8.49 -1.65 -10.77
N TYR A 239 -7.27 -2.13 -11.01
CA TYR A 239 -6.20 -1.33 -11.58
C TYR A 239 -5.65 -1.91 -12.88
N GLU A 240 -5.00 -1.04 -13.64
CA GLU A 240 -4.05 -1.42 -14.67
C GLU A 240 -2.71 -0.71 -14.47
N LEU A 241 -1.61 -1.45 -14.59
CA LEU A 241 -0.26 -0.91 -14.47
C LEU A 241 0.41 -0.88 -15.85
N HIS A 242 0.74 0.32 -16.31
CA HIS A 242 1.27 0.59 -17.65
C HIS A 242 2.64 1.27 -17.59
N GLN A 243 3.36 1.29 -18.72
CA GLN A 243 4.58 2.08 -18.92
C GLN A 243 5.65 1.85 -17.83
N ILE A 244 5.85 0.60 -17.44
CA ILE A 244 6.77 0.22 -16.37
C ILE A 244 8.22 0.44 -16.84
N LYS A 245 8.96 1.25 -16.08
CA LYS A 245 10.37 1.54 -16.32
C LYS A 245 11.18 1.20 -15.07
N LEU A 246 11.92 0.10 -15.13
CA LEU A 246 12.83 -0.31 -14.05
C LEU A 246 14.11 0.55 -14.04
N SER A 247 14.54 0.94 -12.85
CA SER A 247 15.79 1.66 -12.64
C SER A 247 16.96 0.67 -12.59
N LYS A 248 17.59 0.41 -13.76
CA LYS A 248 18.72 -0.53 -13.89
C LYS A 248 19.86 -0.26 -12.89
N VAL A 249 20.20 1.02 -12.68
CA VAL A 249 21.30 1.43 -11.78
C VAL A 249 21.01 1.11 -10.30
N LYS A 250 19.73 1.05 -9.92
CA LYS A 250 19.30 0.78 -8.54
C LYS A 250 18.77 -0.64 -8.36
N THR A 251 18.84 -1.47 -9.40
CA THR A 251 18.35 -2.84 -9.36
C THR A 251 19.38 -3.71 -8.66
N ILE A 252 18.95 -4.44 -7.64
CA ILE A 252 19.76 -5.40 -6.89
C ILE A 252 19.35 -6.80 -7.34
N VAL A 253 20.33 -7.61 -7.72
CA VAL A 253 20.11 -9.00 -8.13
C VAL A 253 21.00 -9.89 -7.26
N LYS A 254 20.38 -10.81 -6.53
CA LYS A 254 21.05 -11.84 -5.73
C LYS A 254 20.80 -13.18 -6.39
N LYS A 255 21.86 -13.87 -6.82
CA LYS A 255 21.78 -15.21 -7.39
C LYS A 255 22.28 -16.23 -6.36
N ASN A 256 21.49 -17.27 -6.12
CA ASN A 256 21.89 -18.39 -5.29
C ASN A 256 21.92 -19.67 -6.14
N ALA A 257 23.11 -20.20 -6.39
CA ALA A 257 23.27 -21.44 -7.16
C ALA A 257 22.84 -22.64 -6.30
N THR A 258 21.89 -23.41 -6.80
CA THR A 258 21.32 -24.57 -6.09
C THR A 258 21.36 -25.81 -6.96
N VAL A 259 21.69 -26.96 -6.35
CA VAL A 259 21.52 -28.27 -6.99
C VAL A 259 20.03 -28.60 -6.96
N LEU A 260 19.44 -28.75 -8.14
CA LEU A 260 18.01 -29.03 -8.31
C LEU A 260 17.72 -30.52 -8.30
N GLY A 261 18.70 -31.34 -8.68
CA GLY A 261 18.61 -32.78 -8.66
C GLY A 261 19.85 -33.43 -9.25
N SER A 262 20.05 -34.70 -8.96
CA SER A 262 21.14 -35.49 -9.49
C SER A 262 20.64 -36.89 -9.83
N THR A 263 21.13 -37.45 -10.94
CA THR A 263 20.76 -38.78 -11.41
C THR A 263 21.96 -39.43 -12.10
N ILE A 264 21.87 -40.73 -12.33
CA ILE A 264 22.90 -41.51 -13.02
C ILE A 264 22.27 -42.04 -14.30
N LEU A 265 22.91 -41.73 -15.42
CA LEU A 265 22.59 -42.37 -16.70
C LEU A 265 23.57 -43.53 -16.88
N SER A 266 23.04 -44.72 -17.15
CA SER A 266 23.84 -45.92 -17.34
C SER A 266 23.37 -46.68 -18.58
N ASN A 267 24.31 -47.30 -19.28
CA ASN A 267 24.03 -48.25 -20.33
C ASN A 267 24.49 -49.65 -19.90
N THR A 268 23.53 -50.49 -19.53
CA THR A 268 23.75 -51.89 -19.14
C THR A 268 23.65 -52.85 -20.32
N ASP A 269 23.36 -52.36 -21.51
CA ASP A 269 23.23 -53.18 -22.71
C ASP A 269 24.62 -53.53 -23.28
N ASP A 270 24.65 -54.52 -24.16
CA ASP A 270 25.85 -54.98 -24.88
C ASP A 270 26.24 -54.06 -26.05
N LYS A 271 25.42 -53.04 -26.34
CA LYS A 271 25.57 -52.12 -27.46
C LYS A 271 25.45 -50.68 -27.01
N THR A 272 26.08 -49.77 -27.75
CA THR A 272 25.92 -48.33 -27.56
C THR A 272 24.44 -47.96 -27.60
N SER A 273 23.96 -47.33 -26.54
CA SER A 273 22.54 -47.03 -26.34
C SER A 273 22.38 -45.60 -25.85
N GLN A 274 21.23 -45.00 -26.15
CA GLN A 274 20.87 -43.67 -25.66
C GLN A 274 20.22 -43.82 -24.28
N ALA A 275 20.92 -43.36 -23.25
CA ALA A 275 20.37 -43.30 -21.90
C ALA A 275 19.59 -41.98 -21.75
N GLU A 276 18.32 -42.07 -21.35
CA GLU A 276 17.44 -40.92 -21.13
C GLU A 276 16.81 -40.99 -19.74
N THR A 277 16.70 -39.82 -19.09
CA THR A 277 16.00 -39.65 -17.83
C THR A 277 15.39 -38.25 -17.75
N VAL A 278 14.53 -38.04 -16.76
CA VAL A 278 13.90 -36.75 -16.51
C VAL A 278 14.16 -36.35 -15.07
N ILE A 279 14.73 -35.17 -14.87
CA ILE A 279 14.91 -34.58 -13.54
C ILE A 279 13.76 -33.60 -13.31
N THR A 280 12.92 -33.89 -12.33
CA THR A 280 11.86 -32.99 -11.86
C THR A 280 12.37 -32.16 -10.69
N TYR A 281 12.11 -30.86 -10.71
CA TYR A 281 12.43 -29.96 -9.61
C TYR A 281 11.26 -29.00 -9.37
N ASP A 282 11.14 -28.55 -8.13
CA ASP A 282 10.14 -27.56 -7.74
C ASP A 282 10.78 -26.35 -7.10
N TYR A 283 10.15 -25.19 -7.27
CA TYR A 283 10.59 -23.96 -6.66
C TYR A 283 9.40 -23.04 -6.39
N LYS A 284 9.61 -22.06 -5.50
CA LYS A 284 8.60 -21.06 -5.16
C LYS A 284 8.86 -19.80 -5.97
N LYS A 285 8.01 -19.53 -6.97
CA LYS A 285 8.02 -18.27 -7.71
C LYS A 285 7.27 -17.21 -6.93
N GLU A 286 7.85 -16.03 -6.79
CA GLU A 286 7.22 -14.92 -6.07
C GLU A 286 7.35 -13.61 -6.83
N ILE A 287 6.25 -12.85 -6.93
CA ILE A 287 6.23 -11.53 -7.58
C ILE A 287 5.48 -10.55 -6.69
N TYR A 288 6.09 -9.40 -6.45
CA TYR A 288 5.52 -8.30 -5.68
C TYR A 288 5.77 -6.99 -6.40
N TRP A 289 4.72 -6.23 -6.70
CA TRP A 289 4.82 -4.96 -7.44
C TRP A 289 4.92 -3.73 -6.53
N GLY A 290 5.13 -3.92 -5.24
CA GLY A 290 5.21 -2.81 -4.29
C GLY A 290 3.85 -2.33 -3.81
N LYS A 291 3.89 -1.28 -3.00
CA LYS A 291 2.73 -0.49 -2.56
C LYS A 291 3.00 0.99 -2.84
N HIS A 292 1.96 1.80 -2.89
CA HIS A 292 2.07 3.23 -3.08
C HIS A 292 1.04 3.95 -2.21
N GLN A 293 1.42 5.11 -1.69
CA GLN A 293 0.57 5.91 -0.83
C GLN A 293 -0.68 6.37 -1.59
N GLY A 294 -1.83 6.33 -0.91
CA GLY A 294 -3.11 6.68 -1.51
C GLY A 294 -3.59 5.70 -2.59
N VAL A 295 -3.08 4.47 -2.64
CA VAL A 295 -3.59 3.41 -3.52
C VAL A 295 -4.16 2.28 -2.65
N VAL A 296 -5.43 1.93 -2.87
CA VAL A 296 -6.09 0.80 -2.20
C VAL A 296 -5.33 -0.50 -2.49
N GLN A 297 -5.02 -1.29 -1.47
CA GLN A 297 -4.36 -2.60 -1.61
C GLN A 297 -5.40 -3.71 -1.78
N GLY A 298 -4.98 -4.87 -2.30
CA GLY A 298 -5.87 -6.02 -2.41
C GLY A 298 -6.73 -6.06 -3.67
N LEU A 299 -6.66 -5.05 -4.53
CA LEU A 299 -7.43 -5.01 -5.77
C LEU A 299 -6.76 -5.76 -6.92
N ASN A 300 -7.57 -6.40 -7.75
CA ASN A 300 -7.09 -7.07 -8.97
C ASN A 300 -6.46 -6.04 -9.91
N THR A 301 -5.26 -6.35 -10.38
CA THR A 301 -4.43 -5.46 -11.18
C THR A 301 -3.88 -6.19 -12.39
N LYS A 302 -4.15 -5.64 -13.57
CA LYS A 302 -3.57 -6.13 -14.82
C LYS A 302 -2.27 -5.39 -15.09
N VAL A 303 -1.17 -6.12 -15.21
CA VAL A 303 0.17 -5.56 -15.38
C VAL A 303 0.61 -5.73 -16.83
N PHE A 304 0.92 -4.61 -17.48
CA PHE A 304 1.43 -4.55 -18.84
C PHE A 304 2.94 -4.27 -18.80
N ASP A 305 3.72 -5.33 -18.63
CA ASP A 305 5.18 -5.27 -18.63
C ASP A 305 5.73 -5.42 -20.04
N SER A 306 6.49 -4.43 -20.52
CA SER A 306 7.15 -4.49 -21.84
C SER A 306 8.12 -5.67 -22.02
N ARG A 307 8.60 -6.27 -20.92
CA ARG A 307 9.47 -7.44 -20.93
C ARG A 307 8.73 -8.75 -21.18
N ALA A 308 7.41 -8.75 -20.98
CA ALA A 308 6.55 -9.91 -21.16
C ALA A 308 5.59 -9.68 -22.34
N PRO A 309 5.39 -10.66 -23.24
CA PRO A 309 4.48 -10.51 -24.37
C PRO A 309 3.01 -10.47 -23.95
N GLN A 310 2.69 -10.99 -22.77
CA GLN A 310 1.34 -11.08 -22.23
C GLN A 310 1.24 -10.33 -20.90
N SER A 311 0.09 -9.69 -20.70
CA SER A 311 -0.23 -9.05 -19.42
C SER A 311 -0.47 -10.11 -18.34
N THR A 312 0.00 -9.84 -17.12
CA THR A 312 -0.22 -10.73 -15.97
C THR A 312 -1.23 -10.11 -15.00
N ASN A 313 -2.12 -10.92 -14.43
CA ASN A 313 -3.00 -10.50 -13.36
C ASN A 313 -2.31 -10.71 -12.01
N VAL A 314 -2.34 -9.69 -11.16
CA VAL A 314 -1.79 -9.72 -9.80
C VAL A 314 -2.73 -9.01 -8.85
N THR A 315 -2.50 -9.17 -7.55
CA THR A 315 -3.22 -8.39 -6.54
C THR A 315 -2.34 -7.26 -6.03
N TRP A 316 -2.78 -6.01 -6.20
CA TRP A 316 -1.98 -4.83 -5.87
C TRP A 316 -1.58 -4.81 -4.40
N GLY A 317 -0.34 -4.40 -4.10
CA GLY A 317 0.13 -4.31 -2.73
C GLY A 317 0.32 -5.65 -2.03
N MET A 318 0.04 -6.77 -2.70
CA MET A 318 0.18 -8.11 -2.16
C MET A 318 1.21 -8.93 -2.94
N LYS A 319 1.93 -9.78 -2.22
CA LYS A 319 2.93 -10.67 -2.79
C LYS A 319 2.21 -11.88 -3.37
N ASN A 320 2.32 -12.09 -4.68
CA ASN A 320 1.86 -13.31 -5.33
C ASN A 320 2.95 -14.39 -5.19
N SER A 321 2.55 -15.60 -4.85
CA SER A 321 3.45 -16.73 -4.63
C SER A 321 2.85 -17.98 -5.25
N GLU A 322 3.60 -18.64 -6.11
CA GLU A 322 3.20 -19.86 -6.81
C GLU A 322 4.29 -20.92 -6.64
N ARG A 323 3.92 -22.15 -6.25
CA ARG A 323 4.86 -23.27 -6.28
C ARG A 323 4.82 -23.87 -7.69
N ARG A 324 5.95 -23.87 -8.37
CA ARG A 324 6.09 -24.41 -9.74
C ARG A 324 6.83 -25.73 -9.71
N PHE A 325 6.43 -26.61 -10.60
CA PHE A 325 7.07 -27.89 -10.88
C PHE A 325 7.52 -27.87 -12.33
N GLU A 326 8.81 -28.09 -12.56
CA GLU A 326 9.39 -28.13 -13.89
C GLU A 326 10.16 -29.44 -14.07
N THR A 327 10.27 -29.88 -15.31
CA THR A 327 10.98 -31.10 -15.68
C THR A 327 12.04 -30.79 -16.72
N LYS A 328 13.23 -31.38 -16.55
CA LYS A 328 14.31 -31.29 -17.52
C LYS A 328 14.65 -32.69 -18.03
N ALA A 329 14.41 -32.92 -19.31
CA ALA A 329 14.86 -34.13 -19.99
C ALA A 329 16.39 -34.09 -20.13
N VAL A 330 17.04 -35.20 -19.79
CA VAL A 330 18.47 -35.41 -19.94
C VAL A 330 18.65 -36.69 -20.74
N ASN A 331 19.39 -36.59 -21.84
CA ASN A 331 19.79 -37.75 -22.60
C ASN A 331 21.26 -37.65 -23.02
N THR A 332 21.89 -38.80 -23.17
CA THR A 332 23.25 -38.92 -23.70
C THR A 332 23.45 -40.31 -24.28
N VAL A 333 24.38 -40.43 -25.22
CA VAL A 333 24.79 -41.73 -25.77
C VAL A 333 25.93 -42.28 -24.91
N LEU A 334 25.79 -43.54 -24.48
CA LEU A 334 26.76 -44.21 -23.62
C LEU A 334 27.23 -45.52 -24.27
N GLU A 335 28.51 -45.82 -24.12
CA GLU A 335 29.07 -47.11 -24.50
C GLU A 335 28.58 -48.23 -23.56
N PRO A 336 28.59 -49.50 -24.01
CA PRO A 336 28.23 -50.65 -23.18
C PRO A 336 28.95 -50.64 -21.84
N GLY A 337 28.26 -50.89 -20.73
CA GLY A 337 28.88 -50.98 -19.41
C GLY A 337 29.39 -49.66 -18.84
N THR A 338 28.98 -48.51 -19.39
CA THR A 338 29.38 -47.18 -18.90
C THR A 338 28.23 -46.43 -18.23
N ALA A 339 28.58 -45.54 -17.30
CA ALA A 339 27.66 -44.64 -16.62
C ALA A 339 28.25 -43.24 -16.48
N ILE A 340 27.36 -42.27 -16.26
CA ILE A 340 27.70 -40.86 -16.09
C ILE A 340 26.78 -40.24 -15.03
N ASN A 341 27.37 -39.48 -14.11
CA ASN A 341 26.59 -38.71 -13.14
C ASN A 341 26.13 -37.42 -13.80
N VAL A 342 24.87 -37.09 -13.63
CA VAL A 342 24.23 -35.90 -14.16
C VAL A 342 23.75 -35.08 -12.98
N THR A 343 24.18 -33.83 -12.90
CA THR A 343 23.69 -32.89 -11.88
C THR A 343 23.00 -31.71 -12.57
N LEU A 344 21.78 -31.42 -12.14
CA LEU A 344 21.02 -30.26 -12.57
C LEU A 344 21.27 -29.11 -11.59
N PHE A 345 21.75 -27.99 -12.11
CA PHE A 345 21.96 -26.76 -11.36
C PHE A 345 20.97 -25.69 -11.83
N GLY A 346 20.59 -24.79 -10.92
CA GLY A 346 19.85 -23.57 -11.25
C GLY A 346 20.27 -22.43 -10.33
N ASN A 347 19.97 -21.21 -10.75
CA ASN A 347 20.16 -20.02 -9.93
C ASN A 347 18.81 -19.55 -9.43
N TYR A 348 18.55 -19.68 -8.13
CA TYR A 348 17.41 -19.02 -7.51
C TYR A 348 17.73 -17.53 -7.38
N THR A 349 17.15 -16.73 -8.26
CA THR A 349 17.43 -15.30 -8.39
C THR A 349 16.38 -14.50 -7.63
N GLU A 350 16.83 -13.65 -6.71
CA GLU A 350 16.04 -12.59 -6.09
C GLU A 350 16.42 -11.24 -6.72
N MET A 351 15.45 -10.59 -7.37
CA MET A 351 15.59 -9.28 -7.97
C MET A 351 14.74 -8.27 -7.21
N GLU A 352 15.35 -7.17 -6.78
CA GLU A 352 14.68 -6.00 -6.23
C GLU A 352 14.97 -4.79 -7.11
N ALA A 353 13.94 -4.22 -7.73
CA ALA A 353 14.08 -3.17 -8.74
C ALA A 353 13.11 -2.00 -8.47
N PRO A 354 13.62 -0.81 -8.10
CA PRO A 354 12.82 0.41 -8.09
C PRO A 354 12.33 0.73 -9.50
N TYR A 355 11.08 1.17 -9.63
CA TYR A 355 10.47 1.46 -10.92
C TYR A 355 9.50 2.64 -10.88
N THR A 356 9.30 3.23 -12.05
CA THR A 356 8.23 4.20 -12.31
C THR A 356 7.20 3.60 -13.26
N ALA A 357 5.91 3.85 -13.04
CA ALA A 357 4.84 3.36 -13.91
C ALA A 357 3.63 4.32 -13.90
N THR A 358 2.68 4.07 -14.80
CA THR A 358 1.38 4.72 -14.84
C THR A 358 0.32 3.76 -14.32
N LEU A 359 -0.29 4.07 -13.18
CA LEU A 359 -1.39 3.32 -12.59
C LEU A 359 -2.72 3.92 -13.05
N LYS A 360 -3.58 3.12 -13.67
CA LYS A 360 -4.95 3.47 -14.02
C LYS A 360 -5.93 2.83 -13.05
N ALA A 361 -6.79 3.63 -12.45
CA ALA A 361 -7.84 3.22 -11.53
C ALA A 361 -9.19 3.23 -12.24
N TYR A 362 -9.93 2.13 -12.12
CA TYR A 362 -11.28 1.99 -12.68
C TYR A 362 -12.29 1.94 -11.54
N TYR A 363 -13.41 2.63 -11.72
CA TYR A 363 -14.48 2.75 -10.74
C TYR A 363 -15.73 2.00 -11.22
N ASP A 364 -16.63 1.68 -10.29
CA ASP A 364 -17.88 0.96 -10.55
C ASP A 364 -18.94 1.81 -11.27
N ASP A 365 -18.86 3.13 -11.14
CA ASP A 365 -19.75 4.10 -11.79
C ASP A 365 -19.53 4.26 -13.30
N ASN A 366 -18.70 3.42 -13.92
CA ASN A 366 -18.34 3.45 -15.36
C ASN A 366 -17.77 4.79 -15.85
N SER A 367 -17.25 5.61 -14.94
CA SER A 367 -16.55 6.83 -15.31
C SER A 367 -15.21 6.56 -15.99
N ASP A 368 -14.64 7.61 -16.56
CA ASP A 368 -13.31 7.56 -17.14
C ASP A 368 -12.25 7.16 -16.10
N PRO A 369 -11.33 6.24 -16.46
CA PRO A 369 -10.32 5.77 -15.55
C PRO A 369 -9.32 6.88 -15.19
N VAL A 370 -9.05 7.02 -13.89
CA VAL A 370 -8.09 8.02 -13.40
C VAL A 370 -6.67 7.46 -13.51
N SER A 371 -5.80 8.19 -14.20
CA SER A 371 -4.42 7.79 -14.44
C SER A 371 -3.44 8.63 -13.63
N ARG A 372 -2.47 8.00 -12.97
CA ARG A 372 -1.38 8.70 -12.26
C ARG A 372 -0.05 8.00 -12.38
N LYS A 373 1.03 8.76 -12.27
CA LYS A 373 2.39 8.22 -12.20
C LYS A 373 2.70 7.80 -10.77
N ILE A 374 3.30 6.63 -10.62
CA ILE A 374 3.74 6.08 -9.33
C ILE A 374 5.22 5.71 -9.38
N THR A 375 5.86 5.75 -8.22
CA THR A 375 7.22 5.25 -8.01
C THR A 375 7.20 4.26 -6.86
N THR A 376 7.64 3.03 -7.09
CA THR A 376 7.67 1.98 -6.06
C THR A 376 8.75 0.93 -6.39
N THR A 377 8.80 -0.17 -5.65
CA THR A 377 9.82 -1.22 -5.80
C THR A 377 9.16 -2.55 -6.15
N MET A 378 9.64 -3.18 -7.23
CA MET A 378 9.27 -4.54 -7.61
C MET A 378 10.24 -5.53 -6.95
N VAL A 379 9.71 -6.63 -6.42
CA VAL A 379 10.49 -7.79 -5.98
C VAL A 379 10.06 -9.01 -6.78
N SER A 380 11.01 -9.73 -7.35
CA SER A 380 10.80 -10.99 -8.06
C SER A 380 11.73 -12.06 -7.50
N ARG A 381 11.21 -13.26 -7.26
CA ARG A 381 12.01 -14.46 -6.97
C ARG A 381 11.64 -15.55 -7.95
N ASP A 382 12.62 -16.06 -8.68
CA ASP A 382 12.40 -17.05 -9.74
C ASP A 382 13.61 -17.98 -9.89
N MET A 383 13.40 -19.12 -10.55
CA MET A 383 14.49 -20.04 -10.93
C MET A 383 14.99 -19.66 -12.33
N GLU A 384 16.26 -19.27 -12.43
CA GLU A 384 16.92 -18.88 -13.67
C GLU A 384 18.15 -19.76 -13.95
N ASP A 385 18.71 -19.66 -15.16
CA ASP A 385 19.97 -20.30 -15.55
C ASP A 385 20.03 -21.82 -15.29
N VAL A 386 18.91 -22.53 -15.46
CA VAL A 386 18.84 -23.99 -15.26
C VAL A 386 19.70 -24.71 -16.30
N LYS A 387 20.78 -25.35 -15.83
CA LYS A 387 21.77 -26.03 -16.65
C LYS A 387 22.07 -27.44 -16.13
N ILE A 388 22.40 -28.32 -17.06
CA ILE A 388 22.82 -29.69 -16.78
C ILE A 388 24.35 -29.72 -16.83
N GLU A 389 24.97 -30.33 -15.83
CA GLU A 389 26.40 -30.65 -15.84
C GLU A 389 26.60 -32.16 -15.79
N PHE A 390 27.40 -32.67 -16.72
CA PHE A 390 27.75 -34.07 -16.82
C PHE A 390 29.11 -34.31 -16.18
N SER A 391 29.22 -35.34 -15.34
CA SER A 391 30.52 -35.80 -14.85
C SER A 391 31.31 -36.48 -15.98
N PRO A 392 32.60 -36.78 -15.79
CA PRO A 392 33.28 -37.75 -16.63
C PRO A 392 32.54 -39.09 -16.65
N VAL A 393 32.57 -39.77 -17.80
CA VAL A 393 32.03 -41.13 -17.96
C VAL A 393 32.92 -42.12 -17.22
N TYR A 394 32.32 -43.10 -16.55
CA TYR A 394 33.02 -44.15 -15.83
C TYR A 394 32.43 -45.54 -16.16
N TRP A 395 33.25 -46.58 -16.05
CA TRP A 395 32.82 -47.96 -16.20
C TRP A 395 32.00 -48.38 -14.98
N ILE A 396 30.84 -49.01 -15.20
CA ILE A 396 29.93 -49.45 -14.14
C ILE A 396 30.60 -50.51 -13.25
N GLU A 397 31.38 -51.42 -13.84
CA GLU A 397 31.96 -52.57 -13.12
C GLU A 397 33.01 -52.19 -12.09
N ASN A 398 33.81 -51.16 -12.37
CA ASN A 398 34.99 -50.82 -11.55
C ASN A 398 35.06 -49.35 -11.12
N GLY A 399 34.11 -48.51 -11.54
CA GLY A 399 34.08 -47.08 -11.22
C GLY A 399 35.22 -46.25 -11.81
N THR A 400 36.05 -46.83 -12.69
CA THR A 400 37.19 -46.12 -13.30
C THR A 400 36.72 -45.25 -14.45
N LEU A 401 37.39 -44.12 -14.66
CA LEU A 401 37.06 -43.20 -15.73
C LEU A 401 37.34 -43.83 -17.09
N VAL A 402 36.39 -43.67 -18.02
CA VAL A 402 36.58 -44.10 -19.41
C VAL A 402 37.67 -43.21 -20.03
N PRO A 403 38.73 -43.80 -20.63
CA PRO A 403 39.78 -43.05 -21.29
C PRO A 403 39.19 -42.22 -22.43
N THR A 404 39.00 -40.92 -22.20
CA THR A 404 38.53 -40.01 -23.24
C THR A 404 39.72 -39.65 -24.12
N THR A 405 39.68 -40.06 -25.39
CA THR A 405 40.68 -39.65 -26.36
C THR A 405 40.54 -38.14 -26.56
N THR A 406 41.44 -37.35 -25.96
CA THR A 406 41.40 -35.89 -26.10
C THR A 406 41.88 -35.55 -27.51
N THR A 407 40.96 -35.26 -28.44
CA THR A 407 41.33 -34.78 -29.77
C THR A 407 41.75 -33.32 -29.65
N THR A 408 43.05 -33.07 -29.55
CA THR A 408 43.63 -31.72 -29.59
C THR A 408 43.45 -31.14 -30.99
N THR A 409 42.37 -30.43 -31.26
CA THR A 409 42.23 -29.65 -32.49
C THR A 409 43.07 -28.38 -32.37
N THR A 410 44.33 -28.45 -32.80
CA THR A 410 45.19 -27.27 -32.92
C THR A 410 44.71 -26.41 -34.08
N THR A 411 43.84 -25.43 -33.82
CA THR A 411 43.50 -24.40 -34.80
C THR A 411 44.50 -23.26 -34.69
N THR A 412 45.53 -23.27 -35.55
CA THR A 412 46.45 -22.15 -35.74
C THR A 412 45.75 -21.04 -36.52
N THR A 413 45.22 -20.03 -35.82
CA THR A 413 44.79 -18.76 -36.45
C THR A 413 45.74 -17.66 -35.98
N THR A 414 46.70 -17.33 -36.84
CA THR A 414 47.55 -16.14 -36.72
C THR A 414 46.75 -14.90 -37.10
N THR A 415 46.38 -14.08 -36.12
CA THR A 415 46.07 -12.67 -36.40
C THR A 415 46.59 -11.81 -35.28
N THR A 416 47.65 -11.09 -35.63
CA THR A 416 48.33 -10.06 -34.84
C THR A 416 47.44 -8.82 -34.78
N THR A 417 47.00 -8.40 -33.60
CA THR A 417 46.72 -6.97 -33.34
C THR A 417 46.87 -6.64 -31.85
N THR A 418 47.91 -5.87 -31.57
CA THR A 418 48.15 -5.00 -30.41
C THR A 418 46.89 -4.16 -30.10
N THR A 419 46.47 -3.82 -28.87
CA THR A 419 47.17 -2.95 -27.90
C THR A 419 46.33 -2.78 -26.60
N THR A 420 47.03 -2.63 -25.46
CA THR A 420 46.73 -1.83 -24.23
C THR A 420 45.56 -2.14 -23.27
N THR A 421 45.89 -2.91 -22.24
CA THR A 421 45.88 -2.61 -20.78
C THR A 421 45.05 -1.44 -20.24
N THR A 422 44.13 -1.73 -19.30
CA THR A 422 44.09 -1.14 -17.93
C THR A 422 43.31 -2.02 -16.95
N THR A 423 43.81 -2.01 -15.72
CA THR A 423 43.63 -2.92 -14.59
C THR A 423 42.44 -2.56 -13.68
N SER A 424 41.73 -3.55 -13.13
CA SER A 424 41.18 -3.45 -11.76
C SER A 424 40.93 -4.83 -11.14
N THR A 425 41.72 -5.14 -10.12
CA THR A 425 41.69 -6.30 -9.23
C THR A 425 40.60 -6.17 -8.18
N THR A 426 39.81 -7.24 -7.96
CA THR A 426 39.10 -7.48 -6.70
C THR A 426 39.15 -8.98 -6.39
N GLU A 427 39.83 -9.32 -5.30
CA GLU A 427 40.03 -10.68 -4.80
C GLU A 427 38.74 -11.22 -4.17
N ALA A 428 38.39 -12.47 -4.49
CA ALA A 428 37.38 -13.25 -3.76
C ALA A 428 38.09 -14.42 -3.06
N THR A 429 38.10 -14.38 -1.73
CA THR A 429 38.59 -15.47 -0.87
C THR A 429 37.48 -16.52 -0.74
N THR A 430 37.59 -17.64 -1.45
CA THR A 430 36.75 -18.82 -1.27
C THR A 430 37.33 -19.72 -0.16
N SER A 431 36.71 -19.65 1.02
CA SER A 431 36.94 -20.58 2.12
C SER A 431 36.10 -21.85 1.91
N LEU A 432 36.77 -22.97 1.66
CA LEU A 432 36.17 -24.31 1.62
C LEU A 432 35.90 -24.81 3.05
N ARG A 433 34.63 -24.85 3.45
CA ARG A 433 34.17 -25.74 4.52
C ARG A 433 32.77 -26.28 4.18
N PRO A 434 32.54 -27.60 4.17
CA PRO A 434 31.22 -28.16 4.01
C PRO A 434 30.42 -28.04 5.31
N VAL A 435 29.17 -27.59 5.21
CA VAL A 435 28.19 -27.61 6.30
C VAL A 435 27.45 -28.96 6.27
N PRO A 436 27.31 -29.68 7.40
CA PRO A 436 26.62 -30.97 7.43
C PRO A 436 25.10 -30.82 7.28
N ILE A 437 24.51 -31.70 6.49
CA ILE A 437 23.06 -31.85 6.31
C ILE A 437 22.53 -32.66 7.50
N ASN A 438 21.62 -32.06 8.28
CA ASN A 438 20.95 -32.74 9.38
C ASN A 438 19.73 -33.50 8.84
N SER A 439 19.86 -34.82 8.72
CA SER A 439 18.77 -35.76 8.47
C SER A 439 17.98 -35.98 9.76
N THR A 440 16.69 -35.65 9.75
CA THR A 440 15.74 -36.00 10.82
C THR A 440 15.47 -37.50 10.84
N PRO A 441 15.58 -38.20 12.00
CA PRO A 441 15.23 -39.60 12.11
C PRO A 441 13.75 -39.80 12.50
N THR A 442 13.16 -40.81 11.88
CA THR A 442 11.87 -41.41 12.22
C THR A 442 12.12 -42.57 13.18
N GLU A 443 11.62 -42.49 14.41
CA GLU A 443 11.51 -43.58 15.40
C GLU A 443 10.48 -43.08 16.44
N GLY A 444 9.42 -43.77 16.85
CA GLY A 444 9.13 -45.20 16.86
C GLY A 444 8.81 -45.63 18.30
N GLY A 445 7.58 -45.40 18.78
CA GLY A 445 6.93 -46.20 19.83
C GLY A 445 6.92 -45.66 21.27
N ASN A 446 5.73 -45.36 21.82
CA ASN A 446 5.10 -46.23 22.80
C ASN A 446 3.63 -45.87 23.11
N VAL A 447 2.88 -46.96 23.25
CA VAL A 447 1.48 -47.17 23.61
C VAL A 447 1.13 -46.56 24.96
N ILE A 448 0.04 -45.78 25.01
CA ILE A 448 -0.94 -45.76 26.13
C ILE A 448 -2.33 -45.52 25.51
N ASP A 449 -3.19 -46.53 25.60
CA ASP A 449 -4.64 -46.40 25.43
C ASP A 449 -5.23 -45.61 26.60
N GLU A 450 -6.09 -44.64 26.32
CA GLU A 450 -7.29 -44.39 27.14
C GLU A 450 -8.34 -43.60 26.32
N ASP A 451 -9.41 -44.32 26.00
CA ASP A 451 -10.82 -43.92 25.99
C ASP A 451 -11.25 -42.49 25.62
N GLY A 452 -12.08 -42.45 24.57
CA GLY A 452 -13.39 -41.81 24.68
C GLY A 452 -13.51 -40.39 24.12
N MET A 453 -14.00 -40.28 22.88
CA MET A 453 -15.28 -39.63 22.55
C MET A 453 -15.39 -39.45 21.03
N SER A 454 -16.23 -40.29 20.44
CA SER A 454 -16.84 -40.13 19.14
C SER A 454 -17.65 -38.83 19.06
N ASN A 455 -17.45 -38.05 18.01
CA ASN A 455 -18.52 -37.24 17.42
C ASN A 455 -18.40 -37.25 15.90
N GLU A 456 -19.26 -38.07 15.33
CA GLU A 456 -19.60 -38.24 13.94
C GLU A 456 -20.46 -37.05 13.48
N ILE A 457 -19.99 -36.25 12.51
CA ILE A 457 -20.86 -35.36 11.72
C ILE A 457 -20.44 -35.41 10.24
N GLY A 458 -21.12 -36.29 9.51
CA GLY A 458 -21.86 -35.99 8.29
C GLY A 458 -21.19 -35.17 7.18
N HIS A 459 -20.80 -35.88 6.12
CA HIS A 459 -20.67 -35.33 4.77
C HIS A 459 -22.00 -34.74 4.29
N ALA A 460 -21.99 -33.48 3.83
CA ALA A 460 -23.06 -32.90 3.03
C ALA A 460 -22.66 -32.92 1.54
N PRO A 461 -23.52 -33.42 0.62
CA PRO A 461 -23.22 -33.47 -0.80
C PRO A 461 -23.57 -32.16 -1.52
N SER A 462 -22.71 -31.82 -2.48
CA SER A 462 -22.92 -30.81 -3.51
C SER A 462 -24.20 -31.08 -4.29
N THR A 463 -25.06 -30.07 -4.43
CA THR A 463 -26.11 -30.06 -5.46
C THR A 463 -26.00 -28.79 -6.28
N SER A 464 -25.61 -28.98 -7.54
CA SER A 464 -25.89 -28.09 -8.65
C SER A 464 -27.38 -28.14 -8.96
N ARG A 465 -28.03 -26.98 -9.08
CA ARG A 465 -29.29 -26.87 -9.83
C ARG A 465 -29.36 -25.58 -10.63
N ASP A 466 -29.61 -25.80 -11.91
CA ASP A 466 -30.01 -24.87 -12.93
C ASP A 466 -31.18 -23.97 -12.51
N MET A 467 -31.09 -22.69 -12.86
CA MET A 467 -32.25 -21.79 -12.87
C MET A 467 -32.98 -21.93 -14.20
N LYS A 468 -34.28 -22.25 -14.11
CA LYS A 468 -35.25 -22.13 -15.20
C LYS A 468 -36.45 -21.33 -14.70
N ASP A 469 -36.91 -20.43 -15.57
CA ASP A 469 -38.09 -19.57 -15.46
C ASP A 469 -39.37 -20.26 -14.93
N ILE A 470 -40.23 -19.47 -14.27
CA ILE A 470 -41.65 -19.20 -14.62
C ILE A 470 -42.35 -18.41 -13.47
N GLN A 471 -42.71 -17.16 -13.77
CA GLN A 471 -44.07 -16.58 -13.76
C GLN A 471 -44.97 -16.53 -12.50
N SER A 472 -45.33 -15.28 -12.14
CA SER A 472 -46.66 -14.72 -11.77
C SER A 472 -47.46 -15.17 -10.51
N GLY A 473 -47.45 -14.29 -9.48
CA GLY A 473 -48.54 -13.76 -8.59
C GLY A 473 -49.63 -14.67 -7.95
N PRO A 474 -50.59 -14.13 -7.15
CA PRO A 474 -50.62 -12.92 -6.31
C PRO A 474 -51.09 -13.15 -4.83
N LYS A 475 -50.96 -12.09 -4.01
CA LYS A 475 -51.72 -11.68 -2.78
C LYS A 475 -52.30 -12.73 -1.80
N ALA A 476 -51.97 -12.58 -0.51
CA ALA A 476 -52.95 -12.49 0.59
C ALA A 476 -52.32 -11.96 1.89
N ASP A 477 -53.10 -11.14 2.59
CA ASP A 477 -52.91 -10.58 3.93
C ASP A 477 -52.80 -11.63 5.06
N ILE A 478 -52.32 -11.23 6.25
CA ILE A 478 -53.00 -11.35 7.58
C ILE A 478 -52.03 -11.31 8.78
N ASN A 479 -52.41 -10.46 9.76
CA ASN A 479 -52.14 -10.41 11.22
C ASN A 479 -50.71 -10.28 11.77
N LYS A 480 -50.38 -9.21 12.52
CA LYS A 480 -50.74 -8.94 13.93
C LYS A 480 -50.35 -10.08 14.88
N HIS A 481 -49.26 -9.89 15.63
CA HIS A 481 -49.27 -10.06 17.07
C HIS A 481 -48.14 -9.24 17.70
N ALA A 482 -48.52 -8.44 18.68
CA ALA A 482 -47.63 -7.75 19.61
C ALA A 482 -47.06 -8.77 20.60
N ASP A 483 -45.82 -8.58 21.04
CA ASP A 483 -45.49 -8.91 22.41
C ASP A 483 -44.35 -8.06 22.99
N HIS A 484 -44.62 -7.67 24.23
CA HIS A 484 -43.77 -6.91 25.13
C HIS A 484 -42.58 -7.74 25.62
N SER A 485 -41.40 -7.13 25.71
CA SER A 485 -40.45 -7.45 26.78
C SER A 485 -39.57 -6.24 27.12
N GLN A 486 -39.55 -5.91 28.40
CA GLN A 486 -38.73 -4.86 29.01
C GLN A 486 -37.25 -5.30 29.10
N PRO A 487 -36.30 -4.34 29.17
CA PRO A 487 -34.88 -4.63 29.27
C PRO A 487 -34.41 -4.77 30.73
N SER A 488 -33.50 -5.72 30.94
CA SER A 488 -32.74 -5.89 32.18
C SER A 488 -31.52 -4.96 32.21
N ALA A 489 -31.32 -4.32 33.36
CA ALA A 489 -30.20 -3.45 33.68
C ALA A 489 -28.93 -4.27 34.02
N GLY A 490 -27.76 -3.74 33.66
CA GLY A 490 -26.47 -4.30 34.08
C GLY A 490 -25.27 -3.55 33.53
N VAL A 491 -24.98 -2.35 34.04
CA VAL A 491 -23.72 -1.64 33.78
C VAL A 491 -22.81 -1.78 35.01
N ARG A 492 -21.68 -2.48 34.86
CA ARG A 492 -20.55 -2.47 35.79
C ARG A 492 -19.47 -1.56 35.22
N THR A 493 -19.13 -0.51 35.96
CA THR A 493 -17.99 0.36 35.72
C THR A 493 -16.72 -0.26 36.34
N SER A 494 -15.65 -0.36 35.57
CA SER A 494 -14.29 -0.60 36.09
C SER A 494 -13.37 0.53 35.63
N ALA A 495 -12.85 1.27 36.61
CA ALA A 495 -11.85 2.30 36.42
C ALA A 495 -10.47 1.64 36.27
N PHE A 496 -9.73 2.04 35.23
CA PHE A 496 -8.35 1.62 34.99
C PHE A 496 -7.43 2.82 35.19
N THR A 497 -6.67 2.82 36.29
CA THR A 497 -5.61 3.77 36.61
C THR A 497 -4.29 3.31 35.99
N GLN A 498 -3.63 4.16 35.19
CA GLN A 498 -2.24 3.99 34.75
C GLN A 498 -1.31 5.01 35.46
N PRO A 499 -0.08 4.62 35.84
CA PRO A 499 0.88 5.53 36.46
C PRO A 499 1.78 6.22 35.43
N MET A 500 1.90 7.54 35.56
CA MET A 500 2.91 8.36 34.90
C MET A 500 4.27 8.21 35.59
N SER A 501 5.26 7.62 34.93
CA SER A 501 6.66 7.70 35.36
C SER A 501 7.64 7.66 34.19
N SER A 502 7.86 8.80 33.55
CA SER A 502 8.97 8.95 32.58
C SER A 502 9.52 10.38 32.44
N LEU A 503 9.04 11.36 33.21
CA LEU A 503 9.47 12.76 33.06
C LEU A 503 10.77 13.13 33.80
N TRP A 504 11.33 12.24 34.64
CA TRP A 504 12.48 12.57 35.49
C TRP A 504 13.87 12.26 34.89
N LEU A 505 13.95 11.51 33.78
CA LEU A 505 15.25 11.13 33.19
C LEU A 505 15.85 12.20 32.25
N LEU A 506 15.03 13.10 31.69
CA LEU A 506 15.51 14.11 30.74
C LEU A 506 16.19 15.33 31.41
N LEU A 507 15.89 15.60 32.68
CA LEU A 507 16.50 16.72 33.41
C LEU A 507 17.92 16.41 33.93
N ALA A 508 18.27 15.14 34.11
CA ALA A 508 19.59 14.75 34.61
C ALA A 508 20.71 14.89 33.56
N VAL A 509 20.38 14.77 32.26
CA VAL A 509 21.37 14.84 31.18
C VAL A 509 21.77 16.28 30.85
N MET A 510 20.87 17.25 31.02
CA MET A 510 21.16 18.67 30.77
C MET A 510 22.12 19.29 31.81
N LEU A 511 22.14 18.78 33.05
CA LEU A 511 23.03 19.30 34.09
C LEU A 511 24.47 18.79 34.00
N LEU A 512 24.73 17.70 33.26
CA LEU A 512 26.08 17.16 33.08
C LEU A 512 26.88 17.87 31.97
N PHE A 513 26.23 18.59 31.06
CA PHE A 513 26.92 19.31 29.98
C PHE A 513 27.27 20.78 30.30
N GLN A 514 26.91 21.28 31.49
CA GLN A 514 27.28 22.63 31.94
C GLN A 514 28.63 22.70 32.69
N ARG A 515 29.36 21.58 32.79
CA ARG A 515 30.67 21.52 33.46
C ARG A 515 31.72 20.72 32.66
N CYS A 516 31.92 21.10 31.39
CA CYS A 516 33.12 20.77 30.63
C CYS A 516 33.53 21.96 29.78
#